data_AF-A0A1G9PAK6-F1
#
_entry.id   AF-A0A1G9PAK6-F1
#
_cell.length_a   1.000
_cell.length_b   1.000
_cell.length_c   1.000
_cell.angle_alpha   90.00
_cell.angle_beta   90.00
_cell.angle_gamma   90.00
#
_symmetry.space_group_name_H-M   'P 1'
#
loop_
_entity.id
_entity.type
_entity.pdbx_description
1 polymer ?
#
loop_
_entity_poly.entity_id
_entity_poly.type
_entity_poly.pdbx_seq_one_letter_code
_entity_poly.pdbx_strand_id
1 'polypeptide(L)'
;MIELVGKWARIPYWQCLTLDQSHPQFQRQMHEWYLESGAGGQSQLLRSALTTRGYLQPTQGDLPMSDPVMREALARFQADRGIPVSGRVDFQTYEAALGNFVALSEDGSLARVGWATSGPQQSADDQRPGLAVAAAAPWAIDLQIENPQPVGQRPAFTEGEQIFLSATVSRASHLYCYFGDSSGSIMRLLPNMLQPHSLVSANQAIRIPDWMAPNPGFILDAGRPGSEAVMCLATAEDVYPKLPAELQVPPLAPLRSVRTLDELRQRFAETAGQQGMVSQTVQWSVAPRQGNGAGPAAAPAPQR
;
A
#
# COMPACT_ATOMS: atom_id res chain seq x y z
N MET A 1 29.91 -27.06 -33.01
CA MET A 1 28.77 -27.96 -33.23
C MET A 1 27.73 -27.62 -32.17
N ILE A 2 26.97 -26.54 -32.41
CA ILE A 2 25.96 -25.96 -31.48
C ILE A 2 24.55 -26.02 -32.09
N GLU A 3 24.40 -26.68 -33.23
CA GLU A 3 23.10 -27.06 -33.76
C GLU A 3 22.70 -28.38 -33.12
N LEU A 4 21.84 -28.35 -32.09
CA LEU A 4 20.79 -29.36 -31.79
C LEU A 4 20.20 -29.30 -30.37
N VAL A 5 20.24 -28.17 -29.65
CA VAL A 5 19.53 -28.03 -28.35
C VAL A 5 18.58 -26.82 -28.34
N GLY A 6 18.05 -26.42 -29.50
CA GLY A 6 17.06 -25.33 -29.61
C GLY A 6 15.64 -25.79 -29.97
N LYS A 7 15.43 -27.08 -30.29
CA LYS A 7 14.15 -27.59 -30.85
C LYS A 7 13.39 -28.55 -29.93
N TRP A 8 13.96 -28.90 -28.76
CA TRP A 8 13.40 -29.89 -27.83
C TRP A 8 12.88 -29.31 -26.51
N ALA A 9 13.10 -28.02 -26.27
CA ALA A 9 12.49 -27.31 -25.17
C ALA A 9 11.40 -26.41 -25.74
N ARG A 10 10.17 -26.94 -25.91
CA ARG A 10 8.95 -26.13 -26.14
C ARG A 10 8.60 -25.34 -24.86
N ILE A 11 9.61 -24.74 -24.22
CA ILE A 11 9.45 -23.93 -23.03
C ILE A 11 8.94 -22.59 -23.53
N PRO A 12 7.70 -22.23 -23.22
CA PRO A 12 7.16 -20.98 -23.69
C PRO A 12 7.94 -19.82 -23.10
N TYR A 13 8.34 -18.86 -23.93
CA TYR A 13 9.21 -17.75 -23.54
C TYR A 13 8.67 -16.90 -22.36
N TRP A 14 7.35 -16.94 -22.10
CA TRP A 14 6.70 -16.27 -20.97
C TRP A 14 6.98 -16.90 -19.60
N GLN A 15 7.61 -18.08 -19.56
CA GLN A 15 7.96 -18.78 -18.33
C GLN A 15 9.14 -18.14 -17.58
N CYS A 16 9.88 -17.21 -18.20
CA CYS A 16 11.14 -16.69 -17.66
C CYS A 16 11.13 -15.22 -17.22
N LEU A 17 10.03 -14.49 -17.38
CA LEU A 17 9.93 -13.10 -16.92
C LEU A 17 8.54 -12.92 -16.32
N THR A 18 8.49 -12.56 -15.02
CA THR A 18 7.35 -11.93 -14.33
C THR A 18 6.04 -12.03 -15.10
N LEU A 19 5.25 -13.09 -14.86
CA LEU A 19 3.96 -13.40 -15.52
C LEU A 19 3.33 -12.16 -16.16
N ASP A 20 3.57 -11.96 -17.46
CA ASP A 20 2.95 -10.87 -18.21
C ASP A 20 1.47 -11.22 -18.36
N GLN A 21 0.66 -10.72 -17.43
CA GLN A 21 -0.78 -10.94 -17.38
C GLN A 21 -1.48 -10.41 -18.63
N SER A 22 -0.85 -9.53 -19.41
CA SER A 22 -1.41 -9.03 -20.67
C SER A 22 -1.26 -10.01 -21.85
N HIS A 23 -0.51 -11.10 -21.68
CA HIS A 23 -0.22 -12.03 -22.78
C HIS A 23 -1.50 -12.79 -23.26
N PRO A 24 -1.78 -12.87 -24.58
CA PRO A 24 -3.03 -13.45 -25.10
C PRO A 24 -3.30 -14.92 -24.76
N GLN A 25 -2.26 -15.72 -24.51
CA GLN A 25 -2.43 -17.11 -24.05
C GLN A 25 -2.86 -17.17 -22.58
N PHE A 26 -2.31 -16.28 -21.74
CA PHE A 26 -2.67 -16.20 -20.32
C PHE A 26 -4.13 -15.77 -20.17
N GLN A 27 -4.53 -14.71 -20.88
CA GLN A 27 -5.90 -14.20 -20.92
C GLN A 27 -6.92 -15.26 -21.34
N ARG A 28 -6.59 -16.07 -22.37
CA ARG A 28 -7.45 -17.19 -22.79
C ARG A 28 -7.60 -18.24 -21.70
N GLN A 29 -6.50 -18.64 -21.06
CA GLN A 29 -6.55 -19.65 -20.01
C GLN A 29 -7.38 -19.17 -18.80
N MET A 30 -7.21 -17.91 -18.39
CA MET A 30 -8.00 -17.33 -17.30
C MET A 30 -9.48 -17.27 -17.67
N HIS A 31 -9.81 -16.93 -18.92
CA HIS A 31 -11.18 -16.88 -19.40
C HIS A 31 -11.83 -18.27 -19.45
N GLU A 32 -11.12 -19.29 -19.90
CA GLU A 32 -11.58 -20.68 -19.84
C GLU A 32 -11.89 -21.10 -18.40
N TRP A 33 -11.00 -20.78 -17.46
CA TRP A 33 -11.21 -21.08 -16.03
C TRP A 33 -12.40 -20.32 -15.45
N TYR A 34 -12.60 -19.06 -15.86
CA TYR A 34 -13.76 -18.27 -15.48
C TYR A 34 -15.07 -18.93 -15.93
N LEU A 35 -15.12 -19.45 -17.16
CA LEU A 35 -16.29 -20.16 -17.67
C LEU A 35 -16.52 -21.50 -16.95
N GLU A 36 -15.46 -22.29 -16.75
CA GLU A 36 -15.53 -23.61 -16.11
C GLU A 36 -15.92 -23.57 -14.63
N SER A 37 -15.51 -22.52 -13.91
CA SER A 37 -15.75 -22.41 -12.46
C SER A 37 -17.23 -22.22 -12.10
N GLY A 38 -18.02 -21.66 -13.02
CA GLY A 38 -19.43 -21.34 -12.80
C GLY A 38 -19.66 -20.36 -11.64
N ALA A 39 -20.92 -19.98 -11.39
CA ALA A 39 -21.24 -18.98 -10.37
C ALA A 39 -20.78 -19.38 -8.96
N GLY A 40 -20.85 -20.67 -8.62
CA GLY A 40 -20.40 -21.20 -7.34
C GLY A 40 -18.89 -21.06 -7.14
N GLY A 41 -18.09 -21.56 -8.08
CA GLY A 41 -16.62 -21.48 -8.00
C GLY A 41 -16.11 -20.04 -8.04
N GLN A 42 -16.71 -19.18 -8.86
CA GLN A 42 -16.41 -17.75 -8.90
C GLN A 42 -16.67 -17.08 -7.54
N SER A 43 -17.82 -17.35 -6.91
CA SER A 43 -18.17 -16.77 -5.61
C SER A 43 -17.22 -17.22 -4.49
N GLN A 44 -16.80 -18.49 -4.49
CA GLN A 44 -15.88 -19.03 -3.51
C GLN A 44 -14.46 -18.46 -3.65
N LEU A 45 -13.97 -18.32 -4.89
CA LEU A 45 -12.69 -17.65 -5.15
C LEU A 45 -12.72 -16.24 -4.62
N LEU A 46 -13.73 -15.47 -5.04
CA LEU A 46 -13.79 -14.05 -4.71
C LEU A 46 -13.93 -13.85 -3.22
N ARG A 47 -14.74 -14.65 -2.53
CA ARG A 47 -14.82 -14.59 -1.07
C ARG A 47 -13.47 -14.87 -0.40
N SER A 48 -12.77 -15.91 -0.85
CA SER A 48 -11.43 -16.23 -0.35
C SER A 48 -10.47 -15.07 -0.61
N ALA A 49 -10.43 -14.58 -1.84
CA ALA A 49 -9.58 -13.46 -2.26
C ALA A 49 -9.85 -12.16 -1.48
N LEU A 50 -11.12 -11.84 -1.23
CA LEU A 50 -11.55 -10.67 -0.47
C LEU A 50 -11.22 -10.81 1.01
N THR A 51 -11.42 -12.00 1.59
CA THR A 51 -11.09 -12.28 3.00
C THR A 51 -9.57 -12.24 3.22
N THR A 52 -8.81 -12.92 2.35
CA THR A 52 -7.35 -12.94 2.36
C THR A 52 -6.76 -11.55 2.09
N ARG A 53 -7.48 -10.63 1.46
CA ARG A 53 -6.99 -9.25 1.27
C ARG A 53 -7.62 -8.26 2.25
N GLY A 54 -8.40 -8.78 3.20
CA GLY A 54 -9.02 -8.03 4.28
C GLY A 54 -10.16 -7.09 3.86
N TYR A 55 -10.74 -7.28 2.68
CA TYR A 55 -11.97 -6.60 2.26
C TYR A 55 -13.21 -7.17 2.97
N LEU A 56 -13.15 -8.45 3.37
CA LEU A 56 -14.16 -9.12 4.18
C LEU A 56 -13.55 -9.61 5.48
N GLN A 57 -14.33 -9.54 6.57
CA GLN A 57 -13.91 -10.10 7.85
C GLN A 57 -14.18 -11.61 7.86
N PRO A 58 -13.26 -12.45 8.39
CA PRO A 58 -13.46 -13.91 8.44
C PRO A 58 -14.73 -14.34 9.20
N THR A 59 -15.21 -13.52 10.12
CA THR A 59 -16.42 -13.75 10.94
C THR A 59 -17.74 -13.48 10.21
N GLN A 60 -17.72 -12.87 9.03
CA GLN A 60 -18.94 -12.49 8.30
C GLN A 60 -19.65 -13.67 7.60
N GLY A 61 -19.09 -14.90 7.65
CA GLY A 61 -19.73 -16.11 7.16
C GLY A 61 -19.86 -16.19 5.63
N ASP A 62 -20.66 -17.14 5.16
CA ASP A 62 -20.90 -17.42 3.72
C ASP A 62 -21.94 -16.44 3.15
N LEU A 63 -21.56 -15.17 2.99
CA LEU A 63 -22.44 -14.15 2.43
C LEU A 63 -22.71 -14.41 0.93
N PRO A 64 -23.97 -14.35 0.46
CA PRO A 64 -24.26 -14.47 -0.96
C PRO A 64 -23.71 -13.27 -1.74
N MET A 65 -23.40 -13.45 -3.04
CA MET A 65 -22.85 -12.38 -3.88
C MET A 65 -23.77 -11.16 -4.04
N SER A 66 -25.07 -11.33 -3.79
CA SER A 66 -26.06 -10.26 -3.78
C SER A 66 -26.13 -9.49 -2.47
N ASP A 67 -25.47 -9.96 -1.40
CA ASP A 67 -25.48 -9.32 -0.10
C ASP A 67 -24.85 -7.91 -0.18
N PRO A 68 -25.46 -6.88 0.43
CA PRO A 68 -24.91 -5.53 0.41
C PRO A 68 -23.46 -5.43 0.89
N VAL A 69 -23.08 -6.18 1.93
CA VAL A 69 -21.70 -6.18 2.47
C VAL A 69 -20.74 -6.79 1.46
N MET A 70 -21.13 -7.88 0.80
CA MET A 70 -20.33 -8.52 -0.26
C MET A 70 -20.18 -7.62 -1.48
N ARG A 71 -21.24 -6.94 -1.93
CA ARG A 71 -21.18 -6.00 -3.06
C ARG A 71 -20.29 -4.81 -2.76
N GLU A 72 -20.32 -4.30 -1.53
CA GLU A 72 -19.45 -3.21 -1.08
C GLU A 72 -17.98 -3.64 -1.06
N ALA A 73 -17.69 -4.83 -0.53
CA ALA A 73 -16.33 -5.39 -0.56
C ALA A 73 -15.80 -5.59 -1.99
N LEU A 74 -16.66 -6.09 -2.90
CA LEU A 74 -16.33 -6.20 -4.33
C LEU A 74 -16.07 -4.84 -4.98
N ALA A 75 -16.92 -3.85 -4.69
CA ALA A 75 -16.77 -2.51 -5.25
C ALA A 75 -15.44 -1.86 -4.82
N ARG A 76 -15.06 -2.02 -3.54
CA ARG A 76 -13.75 -1.57 -3.03
C ARG A 76 -12.60 -2.30 -3.70
N PHE A 77 -12.69 -3.62 -3.83
CA PHE A 77 -11.68 -4.42 -4.53
C PHE A 77 -11.52 -4.01 -6.01
N GLN A 78 -12.62 -3.74 -6.70
CA GLN A 78 -12.58 -3.25 -8.09
C GLN A 78 -11.89 -1.87 -8.17
N ALA A 79 -12.27 -0.93 -7.31
CA ALA A 79 -11.66 0.39 -7.25
C ALA A 79 -10.15 0.31 -6.98
N ASP A 80 -9.74 -0.52 -6.02
CA ASP A 80 -8.34 -0.74 -5.62
C ASP A 80 -7.49 -1.42 -6.68
N ARG A 81 -8.12 -2.08 -7.66
CA ARG A 81 -7.44 -2.72 -8.78
C ARG A 81 -7.59 -1.95 -10.09
N GLY A 82 -8.20 -0.78 -10.08
CA GLY A 82 -8.45 0.02 -11.28
C GLY A 82 -9.43 -0.62 -12.26
N ILE A 83 -10.33 -1.47 -11.76
CA ILE A 83 -11.37 -2.16 -12.52
C ILE A 83 -12.65 -1.31 -12.46
N PRO A 84 -13.47 -1.26 -13.53
CA PRO A 84 -14.78 -0.61 -13.47
C PRO A 84 -15.62 -1.07 -12.28
N VAL A 85 -15.99 -0.13 -11.41
CA VAL A 85 -16.70 -0.41 -10.16
C VAL A 85 -18.17 -0.71 -10.44
N SER A 86 -18.53 -1.98 -10.34
CA SER A 86 -19.90 -2.49 -10.53
C SER A 86 -20.48 -3.14 -9.28
N GLY A 87 -19.63 -3.53 -8.32
CA GLY A 87 -20.01 -4.35 -7.16
C GLY A 87 -20.56 -5.73 -7.56
N ARG A 88 -20.29 -6.17 -8.80
CA ARG A 88 -20.73 -7.44 -9.38
C ARG A 88 -19.52 -8.25 -9.84
N VAL A 89 -19.71 -9.56 -9.96
CA VAL A 89 -18.69 -10.46 -10.49
C VAL A 89 -18.68 -10.37 -12.02
N ASP A 90 -17.51 -10.06 -12.57
CA ASP A 90 -17.20 -10.16 -13.99
C ASP A 90 -15.81 -10.78 -14.18
N PHE A 91 -15.42 -10.99 -15.43
CA PHE A 91 -14.14 -11.61 -15.76
C PHE A 91 -12.94 -10.81 -15.23
N GLN A 92 -12.96 -9.47 -15.34
CA GLN A 92 -11.86 -8.63 -14.88
C GLN A 92 -11.68 -8.73 -13.36
N THR A 93 -12.78 -8.75 -12.62
CA THR A 93 -12.80 -8.90 -11.16
C THR A 93 -12.29 -10.29 -10.75
N TYR A 94 -12.70 -11.33 -11.47
CA TYR A 94 -12.25 -12.70 -11.24
C TYR A 94 -10.75 -12.87 -11.52
N GLU A 95 -10.27 -12.37 -12.65
CA GLU A 95 -8.85 -12.40 -13.01
C GLU A 95 -8.00 -11.65 -11.99
N ALA A 96 -8.42 -10.47 -11.55
CA ALA A 96 -7.69 -9.74 -10.53
C ALA A 96 -7.64 -10.48 -9.17
N ALA A 97 -8.68 -11.24 -8.84
CA ALA A 97 -8.73 -12.03 -7.61
C ALA A 97 -7.73 -13.21 -7.64
N LEU A 98 -7.44 -13.75 -8.83
CA LEU A 98 -6.60 -14.92 -9.07
C LEU A 98 -5.12 -14.75 -8.73
N GLY A 99 -4.62 -13.52 -8.57
CA GLY A 99 -3.17 -13.26 -8.47
C GLY A 99 -2.37 -14.07 -7.42
N ASN A 100 -3.01 -14.62 -6.37
CA ASN A 100 -2.35 -15.47 -5.35
C ASN A 100 -2.75 -16.95 -5.46
N PHE A 101 -3.60 -17.32 -6.41
CA PHE A 101 -4.22 -18.64 -6.58
C PHE A 101 -3.81 -19.31 -7.89
N VAL A 102 -2.83 -18.74 -8.59
CA VAL A 102 -2.25 -19.27 -9.84
C VAL A 102 -0.74 -19.39 -9.65
N ALA A 103 -0.21 -20.58 -9.89
CA ALA A 103 1.22 -20.85 -9.87
C ALA A 103 1.66 -21.46 -11.21
N LEU A 104 2.96 -21.43 -11.48
CA LEU A 104 3.56 -22.20 -12.57
C LEU A 104 3.91 -23.60 -12.05
N SER A 105 3.43 -24.63 -12.73
CA SER A 105 3.82 -26.02 -12.53
C SER A 105 5.25 -26.28 -13.02
N GLU A 106 5.84 -27.41 -12.63
CA GLU A 106 7.18 -27.84 -13.08
C GLU A 106 7.29 -27.99 -14.61
N ASP A 107 6.17 -28.26 -15.29
CA ASP A 107 6.07 -28.35 -16.75
C ASP A 107 5.79 -27.00 -17.45
N GLY A 108 5.70 -25.91 -16.70
CA GLY A 108 5.39 -24.57 -17.23
C GLY A 108 3.93 -24.31 -17.53
N SER A 109 3.03 -25.23 -17.17
CA SER A 109 1.59 -24.98 -17.21
C SER A 109 1.14 -24.08 -16.05
N LEU A 110 0.03 -23.37 -16.24
CA LEU A 110 -0.61 -22.62 -15.16
C LEU A 110 -1.39 -23.63 -14.28
N ALA A 111 -1.02 -23.74 -13.02
CA ALA A 111 -1.73 -24.54 -12.03
C ALA A 111 -2.60 -23.67 -11.12
N ARG A 112 -3.78 -24.19 -10.81
CA ARG A 112 -4.71 -23.66 -9.80
C ARG A 112 -4.22 -24.05 -8.41
N VAL A 113 -4.05 -23.09 -7.51
CA VAL A 113 -3.63 -23.33 -6.12
C VAL A 113 -4.79 -22.98 -5.18
N GLY A 114 -5.25 -23.94 -4.38
CA GLY A 114 -6.14 -23.67 -3.24
C GLY A 114 -7.62 -23.40 -3.55
N TRP A 115 -8.19 -23.97 -4.61
CA TRP A 115 -9.64 -23.91 -4.88
C TRP A 115 -10.09 -25.10 -5.74
N ALA A 116 -11.25 -25.67 -5.40
CA ALA A 116 -11.81 -26.82 -6.10
C ALA A 116 -12.83 -26.38 -7.17
N THR A 117 -12.85 -27.04 -8.32
CA THR A 117 -13.91 -26.91 -9.31
C THR A 117 -15.15 -27.66 -8.86
N SER A 118 -16.32 -27.01 -8.91
CA SER A 118 -17.61 -27.67 -8.86
C SER A 118 -17.98 -28.19 -10.26
N GLY A 119 -17.12 -29.02 -10.86
CA GLY A 119 -17.33 -29.64 -12.17
C GLY A 119 -17.33 -31.18 -12.06
N PRO A 120 -18.12 -31.91 -12.87
CA PRO A 120 -18.20 -33.36 -12.79
C PRO A 120 -16.97 -34.00 -13.47
N GLN A 121 -15.85 -34.04 -12.76
CA GLN A 121 -14.77 -35.02 -12.93
C GLN A 121 -13.81 -34.90 -11.73
N GLN A 122 -14.23 -35.50 -10.62
CA GLN A 122 -13.32 -35.84 -9.53
C GLN A 122 -12.60 -37.13 -9.91
N SER A 123 -11.33 -37.03 -10.29
CA SER A 123 -10.41 -38.16 -10.18
C SER A 123 -10.05 -38.28 -8.70
N ALA A 124 -10.57 -39.32 -8.07
CA ALA A 124 -10.31 -39.68 -6.69
C ALA A 124 -8.89 -40.24 -6.55
N ASP A 125 -7.86 -39.37 -6.46
CA ASP A 125 -6.54 -39.77 -5.94
C ASP A 125 -5.61 -38.62 -5.53
N ASP A 126 -6.15 -37.50 -5.05
CA ASP A 126 -5.30 -36.41 -4.51
C ASP A 126 -5.75 -36.04 -3.10
N GLN A 127 -5.36 -36.87 -2.13
CA GLN A 127 -5.21 -36.45 -0.73
C GLN A 127 -4.01 -35.50 -0.63
N ARG A 128 -4.19 -34.27 -1.09
CA ARG A 128 -3.27 -33.15 -0.82
C ARG A 128 -3.87 -32.24 0.26
N PRO A 129 -3.02 -31.59 1.07
CA PRO A 129 -3.46 -30.88 2.26
C PRO A 129 -4.47 -29.80 1.89
N GLY A 130 -5.58 -29.73 2.63
CA GLY A 130 -6.55 -28.66 2.48
C GLY A 130 -5.88 -27.30 2.56
N LEU A 131 -6.25 -26.42 1.63
CA LEU A 131 -6.21 -24.95 1.74
C LEU A 131 -5.20 -24.41 2.76
N ALA A 132 -3.91 -24.46 2.43
CA ALA A 132 -3.03 -23.39 2.89
C ALA A 132 -3.45 -22.15 2.09
N VAL A 133 -4.50 -21.47 2.57
CA VAL A 133 -4.84 -20.11 2.17
C VAL A 133 -3.51 -19.35 2.24
N ALA A 134 -2.98 -18.93 1.10
CA ALA A 134 -1.83 -18.03 1.09
C ALA A 134 -2.17 -16.92 2.08
N ALA A 135 -1.38 -16.81 3.15
CA ALA A 135 -1.71 -15.94 4.27
C ALA A 135 -2.07 -14.57 3.73
N ALA A 136 -3.13 -13.99 4.31
CA ALA A 136 -3.61 -12.68 3.93
C ALA A 136 -2.44 -11.72 3.77
N ALA A 137 -2.31 -11.08 2.59
CA ALA A 137 -1.27 -10.08 2.41
C ALA A 137 -1.46 -9.06 3.54
N PRO A 138 -0.46 -8.88 4.42
CA PRO A 138 -0.67 -8.15 5.65
C PRO A 138 -1.05 -6.73 5.31
N TRP A 139 -2.01 -6.19 6.04
CA TRP A 139 -2.30 -4.78 5.96
C TRP A 139 -1.05 -4.01 6.35
N ALA A 140 -0.52 -3.25 5.41
CA ALA A 140 0.72 -2.52 5.53
C ALA A 140 0.63 -1.17 4.82
N ILE A 141 1.48 -0.26 5.28
CA ILE A 141 1.81 1.02 4.67
C ILE A 141 3.26 0.94 4.23
N ASP A 142 3.51 1.19 2.95
CA ASP A 142 4.83 1.51 2.44
C ASP A 142 5.00 3.03 2.50
N LEU A 143 5.93 3.51 3.31
CA LEU A 143 6.19 4.94 3.51
C LEU A 143 7.67 5.18 3.21
N GLN A 144 7.95 6.05 2.25
CA GLN A 144 9.29 6.26 1.72
C GLN A 144 9.62 7.73 1.60
N ILE A 145 10.92 8.04 1.70
CA ILE A 145 11.47 9.35 1.38
C ILE A 145 11.88 9.32 -0.09
N GLU A 146 11.34 10.22 -0.88
CA GLU A 146 11.51 10.30 -2.34
C GLU A 146 12.72 11.14 -2.76
N ASN A 147 13.31 11.90 -1.83
CA ASN A 147 14.51 12.68 -2.11
C ASN A 147 15.64 11.77 -2.59
N PRO A 148 16.38 12.12 -3.66
CA PRO A 148 17.49 11.31 -4.15
C PRO A 148 18.57 11.15 -3.08
N GLN A 149 18.81 9.92 -2.62
CA GLN A 149 19.75 9.63 -1.54
C GLN A 149 21.12 9.17 -2.07
N PRO A 150 22.24 9.61 -1.46
CA PRO A 150 23.54 9.01 -1.68
C PRO A 150 23.54 7.53 -1.25
N VAL A 151 24.11 6.65 -2.07
CA VAL A 151 24.17 5.21 -1.79
C VAL A 151 24.90 4.95 -0.47
N GLY A 152 24.24 4.24 0.46
CA GLY A 152 24.86 3.73 1.68
C GLY A 152 24.90 4.68 2.88
N GLN A 153 24.23 5.84 2.84
CA GLN A 153 24.11 6.75 3.98
C GLN A 153 22.65 6.89 4.44
N ARG A 154 22.43 7.04 5.75
CA ARG A 154 21.11 7.43 6.28
C ARG A 154 20.85 8.90 5.90
N PRO A 155 19.62 9.27 5.49
CA PRO A 155 19.30 10.63 5.05
C PRO A 155 19.60 11.63 6.18
N ALA A 156 20.63 12.44 5.98
CA ALA A 156 20.85 13.66 6.75
C ALA A 156 20.45 14.84 5.86
N PHE A 157 19.32 15.47 6.18
CA PHE A 157 18.88 16.69 5.51
C PHE A 157 19.57 17.89 6.13
N THR A 158 19.76 18.95 5.36
CA THR A 158 20.21 20.24 5.92
C THR A 158 19.01 21.09 6.30
N GLU A 159 19.10 21.88 7.38
CA GLU A 159 18.05 22.84 7.75
C GLU A 159 17.58 23.70 6.55
N GLY A 160 16.29 23.67 6.27
CA GLY A 160 15.59 24.31 5.15
C GLY A 160 15.57 23.51 3.83
N GLU A 161 16.08 22.29 3.81
CA GLU A 161 15.97 21.40 2.65
C GLU A 161 14.55 20.81 2.55
N GLN A 162 13.98 20.79 1.35
CA GLN A 162 12.64 20.24 1.13
C GLN A 162 12.64 18.72 1.19
N ILE A 163 11.62 18.16 1.83
CA ILE A 163 11.45 16.72 2.02
C ILE A 163 10.20 16.28 1.29
N PHE A 164 10.36 15.24 0.47
CA PHE A 164 9.31 14.61 -0.30
C PHE A 164 9.16 13.18 0.17
N LEU A 165 7.92 12.78 0.44
CA LEU A 165 7.58 11.42 0.81
C LEU A 165 6.50 10.87 -0.11
N SER A 166 6.43 9.54 -0.16
CA SER A 166 5.27 8.83 -0.71
C SER A 166 4.77 7.81 0.30
N ALA A 167 3.44 7.65 0.35
CA ALA A 167 2.77 6.64 1.15
C ALA A 167 1.85 5.79 0.26
N THR A 168 1.97 4.47 0.34
CA THR A 168 1.12 3.53 -0.38
C THR A 168 0.52 2.53 0.61
N VAL A 169 -0.79 2.28 0.51
CA VAL A 169 -1.49 1.28 1.34
C VAL A 169 -1.74 0.00 0.55
N SER A 170 -1.56 -1.14 1.19
CA SER A 170 -1.80 -2.48 0.60
C SER A 170 -3.28 -2.79 0.29
N ARG A 171 -4.22 -2.05 0.87
CA ARG A 171 -5.68 -2.13 0.66
C ARG A 171 -6.33 -0.76 0.89
N ALA A 172 -7.50 -0.49 0.32
CA ALA A 172 -8.27 0.72 0.61
C ALA A 172 -8.36 0.99 2.11
N SER A 173 -7.95 2.20 2.52
CA SER A 173 -7.85 2.56 3.93
C SER A 173 -8.11 4.05 4.12
N HIS A 174 -8.55 4.43 5.33
CA HIS A 174 -8.50 5.81 5.78
C HIS A 174 -7.08 6.11 6.29
N LEU A 175 -6.35 6.96 5.55
CA LEU A 175 -4.95 7.32 5.80
C LEU A 175 -4.83 8.66 6.52
N TYR A 176 -4.04 8.69 7.59
CA TYR A 176 -3.70 9.88 8.36
C TYR A 176 -2.20 9.97 8.50
N CYS A 177 -1.59 11.07 8.07
CA CYS A 177 -0.15 11.26 8.18
C CYS A 177 0.16 12.47 9.05
N TYR A 178 1.09 12.30 9.96
CA TYR A 178 1.50 13.30 10.94
C TYR A 178 3.01 13.49 10.87
N PHE A 179 3.43 14.75 10.92
CA PHE A 179 4.82 15.15 11.05
C PHE A 179 5.13 15.45 12.52
N GLY A 180 6.26 14.95 13.00
CA GLY A 180 6.86 15.31 14.28
C GLY A 180 8.19 15.99 14.05
N ASP A 181 8.33 17.23 14.52
CA ASP A 181 9.57 17.98 14.43
C ASP A 181 10.56 17.65 15.56
N SER A 182 11.77 18.19 15.48
CA SER A 182 12.83 17.98 16.47
C SER A 182 12.56 18.60 17.85
N SER A 183 11.54 19.44 17.98
CA SER A 183 11.08 20.02 19.24
C SER A 183 9.97 19.21 19.92
N GLY A 184 9.46 18.16 19.25
CA GLY A 184 8.30 17.38 19.69
C GLY A 184 6.96 18.02 19.34
N SER A 185 6.94 19.01 18.45
CA SER A 185 5.69 19.53 17.88
C SER A 185 5.17 18.54 16.84
N ILE A 186 3.87 18.25 16.90
CA ILE A 186 3.21 17.33 15.98
C ILE A 186 2.19 18.11 15.15
N MET A 187 2.12 17.83 13.86
CA MET A 187 1.10 18.42 12.98
C MET A 187 0.57 17.39 12.01
N ARG A 188 -0.73 17.48 11.70
CA ARG A 188 -1.35 16.61 10.71
C ARG A 188 -1.03 17.11 9.30
N LEU A 189 -0.38 16.27 8.50
CA LEU A 189 -0.12 16.51 7.08
C LEU A 189 -1.32 16.08 6.22
N LEU A 190 -1.89 14.90 6.51
CA LEU A 190 -3.03 14.33 5.80
C LEU A 190 -4.07 13.75 6.77
N PRO A 191 -5.38 13.85 6.46
CA PRO A 191 -5.97 14.69 5.42
C PRO A 191 -5.74 16.19 5.67
N ASN A 192 -5.83 17.00 4.61
CA ASN A 192 -5.71 18.47 4.68
C ASN A 192 -6.69 19.17 3.73
N MET A 193 -6.58 20.50 3.61
CA MET A 193 -7.48 21.30 2.78
C MET A 193 -7.44 20.96 1.27
N LEU A 194 -6.29 20.49 0.76
CA LEU A 194 -6.16 20.09 -0.66
C LEU A 194 -6.47 18.61 -0.89
N GLN A 195 -6.25 17.78 0.13
CA GLN A 195 -6.60 16.36 0.14
C GLN A 195 -7.53 16.09 1.33
N PRO A 196 -8.82 16.47 1.23
CA PRO A 196 -9.76 16.45 2.36
C PRO A 196 -10.27 15.04 2.69
N HIS A 197 -10.20 14.12 1.72
CA HIS A 197 -10.66 12.76 1.89
C HIS A 197 -9.57 11.90 2.52
N SER A 198 -9.89 11.24 3.64
CA SER A 198 -9.00 10.26 4.28
C SER A 198 -8.96 8.93 3.53
N LEU A 199 -10.02 8.58 2.81
CA LEU A 199 -10.08 7.33 2.07
C LEU A 199 -9.14 7.38 0.86
N VAL A 200 -8.18 6.46 0.83
CA VAL A 200 -7.25 6.26 -0.28
C VAL A 200 -7.32 4.82 -0.79
N SER A 201 -7.13 4.65 -2.09
CA SER A 201 -7.16 3.34 -2.74
C SER A 201 -5.88 2.54 -2.47
N ALA A 202 -5.99 1.22 -2.55
CA ALA A 202 -4.83 0.34 -2.50
C ALA A 202 -3.85 0.61 -3.64
N ASN A 203 -2.55 0.44 -3.37
CA ASN A 203 -1.47 0.52 -4.36
C ASN A 203 -1.37 1.87 -5.08
N GLN A 204 -2.10 2.88 -4.62
CA GLN A 204 -1.99 4.25 -5.09
C GLN A 204 -0.99 5.00 -4.21
N ALA A 205 0.10 5.47 -4.83
CA ALA A 205 1.08 6.30 -4.13
C ALA A 205 0.52 7.71 -3.88
N ILE A 206 0.43 8.07 -2.60
CA ILE A 206 0.05 9.41 -2.14
C ILE A 206 1.33 10.19 -1.87
N ARG A 207 1.53 11.31 -2.58
CA ARG A 207 2.70 12.19 -2.41
C ARG A 207 2.48 13.17 -1.26
N ILE A 208 3.53 13.38 -0.46
CA ILE A 208 3.49 14.20 0.75
C ILE A 208 4.77 15.08 0.79
N PRO A 209 4.68 16.39 0.51
CA PRO A 209 3.59 17.08 -0.17
C PRO A 209 3.40 16.61 -1.63
N ASP A 210 2.25 16.92 -2.24
CA ASP A 210 2.02 16.63 -3.67
C ASP A 210 2.77 17.64 -4.57
N TRP A 211 4.07 17.40 -4.76
CA TRP A 211 4.97 18.25 -5.54
C TRP A 211 4.65 18.28 -7.05
N MET A 212 3.79 17.38 -7.53
CA MET A 212 3.32 17.39 -8.92
C MET A 212 2.04 18.20 -9.11
N ALA A 213 1.37 18.59 -8.03
CA ALA A 213 0.20 19.47 -8.13
C ALA A 213 0.64 20.86 -8.58
N PRO A 214 -0.12 21.55 -9.46
CA PRO A 214 0.19 22.92 -9.89
C PRO A 214 0.30 23.92 -8.73
N ASN A 215 -0.38 23.65 -7.62
CA ASN A 215 -0.30 24.42 -6.38
C ASN A 215 -0.23 23.44 -5.19
N PRO A 216 0.96 23.09 -4.69
CA PRO A 216 1.11 22.20 -3.55
C PRO A 216 0.56 22.85 -2.28
N GLY A 217 -0.20 22.11 -1.49
CA GLY A 217 -0.96 22.66 -0.35
C GLY A 217 -0.11 23.05 0.85
N PHE A 218 1.13 22.57 0.87
CA PHE A 218 2.15 22.91 1.84
C PHE A 218 3.51 22.51 1.29
N ILE A 219 4.57 23.01 1.94
CA ILE A 219 5.94 22.58 1.74
C ILE A 219 6.37 21.94 3.06
N LEU A 220 7.09 20.83 2.97
CA LEU A 220 7.71 20.18 4.12
C LEU A 220 9.21 20.43 4.05
N ASP A 221 9.71 21.31 4.92
CA ASP A 221 11.14 21.61 5.03
C ASP A 221 11.72 20.90 6.25
N ALA A 222 12.97 20.45 6.14
CA ALA A 222 13.80 20.04 7.26
C ALA A 222 13.93 21.23 8.22
N GLY A 223 13.44 21.07 9.45
CA GLY A 223 13.36 22.13 10.44
C GLY A 223 14.69 22.38 11.14
N ARG A 224 14.63 22.47 12.47
CA ARG A 224 15.83 22.69 13.30
C ARG A 224 16.66 21.42 13.42
N PRO A 225 17.98 21.54 13.63
CA PRO A 225 18.85 20.39 13.84
C PRO A 225 18.32 19.44 14.92
N GLY A 226 18.23 18.16 14.58
CA GLY A 226 17.64 17.14 15.44
C GLY A 226 17.00 16.01 14.65
N SER A 227 16.18 15.19 15.32
CA SER A 227 15.44 14.10 14.69
C SER A 227 14.04 14.56 14.32
N GLU A 228 13.63 14.26 13.10
CA GLU A 228 12.28 14.51 12.63
C GLU A 228 11.70 13.22 12.05
N ALA A 229 10.37 13.12 12.01
CA ALA A 229 9.71 11.93 11.51
C ALA A 229 8.34 12.22 10.92
N VAL A 230 7.94 11.38 9.97
CA VAL A 230 6.55 11.28 9.52
C VAL A 230 6.04 9.90 9.88
N MET A 231 4.89 9.86 10.54
CA MET A 231 4.14 8.64 10.80
C MET A 231 2.82 8.70 10.05
N CYS A 232 2.53 7.65 9.28
CA CYS A 232 1.22 7.45 8.68
C CYS A 232 0.50 6.30 9.38
N LEU A 233 -0.81 6.46 9.58
CA LEU A 233 -1.72 5.48 10.15
C LEU A 233 -2.81 5.16 9.11
N ALA A 234 -3.07 3.88 8.90
CA ALA A 234 -4.13 3.41 8.01
C ALA A 234 -5.18 2.67 8.85
N THR A 235 -6.44 3.03 8.68
CA THR A 235 -7.60 2.47 9.42
C THR A 235 -8.68 1.99 8.45
N ALA A 236 -9.54 1.08 8.91
CA ALA A 236 -10.57 0.46 8.06
C ALA A 236 -11.81 1.33 7.90
N GLU A 237 -12.06 2.22 8.87
CA GLU A 237 -13.16 3.17 8.91
C GLU A 237 -12.61 4.58 9.15
N ASP A 238 -13.45 5.60 8.90
CA ASP A 238 -13.10 6.96 9.29
C ASP A 238 -13.14 7.10 10.82
N VAL A 239 -11.96 7.05 11.43
CA VAL A 239 -11.79 7.17 12.88
C VAL A 239 -11.64 8.61 13.35
N TYR A 240 -11.32 9.56 12.46
CA TYR A 240 -11.00 10.92 12.88
C TYR A 240 -12.17 11.63 13.61
N PRO A 241 -13.43 11.53 13.15
CA PRO A 241 -14.58 12.07 13.89
C PRO A 241 -14.81 11.43 15.26
N LYS A 242 -14.27 10.22 15.49
CA LYS A 242 -14.41 9.45 16.73
C LYS A 242 -13.30 9.75 17.74
N LEU A 243 -12.24 10.44 17.34
CA LEU A 243 -11.14 10.83 18.23
C LEU A 243 -11.61 11.87 19.27
N PRO A 244 -10.96 11.96 20.44
CA PRO A 244 -11.14 13.08 21.36
C PRO A 244 -10.99 14.44 20.67
N ALA A 245 -11.78 15.44 21.10
CA ALA A 245 -11.84 16.76 20.47
C ALA A 245 -10.47 17.47 20.46
N GLU A 246 -9.61 17.17 21.43
CA GLU A 246 -8.26 17.73 21.52
C GLU A 246 -7.33 17.23 20.42
N LEU A 247 -7.67 16.13 19.74
CA LEU A 247 -6.97 15.60 18.57
C LEU A 247 -7.58 16.06 17.24
N GLN A 248 -8.79 16.62 17.29
CA GLN A 248 -9.51 17.11 16.10
C GLN A 248 -9.09 18.53 15.71
N VAL A 249 -7.78 18.78 15.67
CA VAL A 249 -7.22 20.09 15.30
C VAL A 249 -7.19 20.30 13.78
N PRO A 250 -7.26 21.56 13.30
CA PRO A 250 -7.08 21.87 11.89
C PRO A 250 -5.78 21.25 11.33
N PRO A 251 -5.78 20.78 10.07
CA PRO A 251 -4.58 20.27 9.44
C PRO A 251 -3.49 21.36 9.40
N LEU A 252 -2.23 20.94 9.43
CA LEU A 252 -1.04 21.81 9.44
C LEU A 252 -0.95 22.76 10.66
N ALA A 253 -1.83 22.63 11.65
CA ALA A 253 -1.71 23.31 12.93
C ALA A 253 -0.99 22.42 13.96
N PRO A 254 -0.23 23.00 14.90
CA PRO A 254 0.39 22.24 15.99
C PRO A 254 -0.65 21.58 16.90
N LEU A 255 -0.50 20.28 17.08
CA LEU A 255 -1.28 19.45 17.97
C LEU A 255 -0.64 19.48 19.37
N ARG A 256 -1.31 20.15 20.31
CA ARG A 256 -0.74 20.43 21.65
C ARG A 256 -1.05 19.35 22.69
N SER A 257 -2.02 18.48 22.40
CA SER A 257 -2.54 17.46 23.32
C SER A 257 -1.68 16.21 23.40
N VAL A 258 -0.76 16.03 22.45
CA VAL A 258 0.22 14.93 22.42
C VAL A 258 1.60 15.50 22.13
N ARG A 259 2.65 14.85 22.63
CA ARG A 259 4.05 15.30 22.46
C ARG A 259 4.91 14.36 21.63
N THR A 260 4.46 13.13 21.41
CA THR A 260 5.18 12.15 20.59
C THR A 260 4.27 11.45 19.60
N LEU A 261 4.82 11.04 18.46
CA LEU A 261 4.09 10.27 17.46
C LEU A 261 3.60 8.93 18.04
N ASP A 262 4.34 8.34 18.99
CA ASP A 262 3.92 7.14 19.69
C ASP A 262 2.69 7.36 20.58
N GLU A 263 2.61 8.48 21.29
CA GLU A 263 1.42 8.84 22.07
C GLU A 263 0.22 9.01 21.15
N LEU A 264 0.40 9.70 20.02
CA LEU A 264 -0.65 9.85 19.01
C LEU A 264 -1.12 8.49 18.47
N ARG A 265 -0.20 7.58 18.16
CA ARG A 265 -0.50 6.22 17.70
C ARG A 265 -1.33 5.45 18.74
N GLN A 266 -1.02 5.59 20.02
CA GLN A 266 -1.79 4.97 21.10
C GLN A 266 -3.23 5.50 21.14
N ARG A 267 -3.44 6.82 21.02
CA ARG A 267 -4.78 7.43 20.97
C ARG A 267 -5.62 6.93 19.80
N PHE A 268 -5.01 6.79 18.63
CA PHE A 268 -5.67 6.18 17.48
C PHE A 268 -6.01 4.71 17.75
N ALA A 269 -5.10 3.93 18.34
CA ALA A 269 -5.35 2.53 18.66
C ALA A 269 -6.44 2.33 19.72
N GLU A 270 -6.57 3.25 20.68
CA GLU A 270 -7.68 3.28 21.67
C GLU A 270 -9.05 3.46 20.99
N THR A 271 -9.09 4.21 19.88
CA THR A 271 -10.33 4.51 19.15
C THR A 271 -10.65 3.48 18.06
N ALA A 272 -9.64 3.05 17.30
CA ALA A 272 -9.77 2.12 16.16
C ALA A 272 -9.72 0.64 16.57
N GLY A 273 -9.18 0.35 17.75
CA GLY A 273 -8.74 -0.99 18.15
C GLY A 273 -7.38 -1.36 17.53
N GLN A 274 -6.55 -2.10 18.27
CA GLN A 274 -5.17 -2.45 17.85
C GLN A 274 -5.13 -3.26 16.53
N GLN A 275 -6.15 -4.05 16.23
CA GLN A 275 -6.26 -4.80 14.97
C GLN A 275 -6.99 -4.01 13.86
N GLY A 276 -7.57 -2.86 14.19
CA GLY A 276 -8.29 -1.97 13.28
C GLY A 276 -7.40 -0.91 12.64
N MET A 277 -6.09 -0.96 12.88
CA MET A 277 -5.12 0.01 12.37
C MET A 277 -3.76 -0.62 12.11
N VAL A 278 -3.04 -0.06 11.14
CA VAL A 278 -1.59 -0.25 10.97
C VAL A 278 -0.89 1.11 10.87
N SER A 279 0.38 1.17 11.25
CA SER A 279 1.16 2.41 11.21
C SER A 279 2.56 2.15 10.66
N GLN A 280 3.10 3.13 9.95
CA GLN A 280 4.49 3.13 9.48
C GLN A 280 5.11 4.49 9.76
N THR A 281 6.39 4.49 10.14
CA THR A 281 7.14 5.71 10.46
C THR A 281 8.45 5.72 9.70
N VAL A 282 8.75 6.85 9.07
CA VAL A 282 10.10 7.16 8.58
C VAL A 282 10.66 8.32 9.38
N GLN A 283 11.96 8.25 9.66
CA GLN A 283 12.67 9.24 10.45
C GLN A 283 13.97 9.65 9.73
N TRP A 284 14.37 10.89 9.94
CA TRP A 284 15.62 11.44 9.42
C TRP A 284 16.26 12.37 10.44
N SER A 285 17.55 12.67 10.22
CA SER A 285 18.28 13.66 10.99
C SER A 285 18.43 14.94 10.21
N VAL A 286 18.26 16.08 10.86
CA VAL A 286 18.52 17.41 10.30
C VAL A 286 19.86 17.92 10.83
N ALA A 287 20.76 18.27 9.91
CA ALA A 287 22.02 18.93 10.19
C ALA A 287 21.85 20.46 10.17
N PRO A 288 22.66 21.20 10.96
CA PRO A 288 22.70 22.66 10.87
C PRO A 288 23.05 23.12 9.46
N ARG A 289 22.42 24.20 9.00
CA ARG A 289 22.88 24.89 7.80
C ARG A 289 24.33 25.32 8.02
N GLN A 290 25.25 24.83 7.18
CA GLN A 290 26.61 25.36 7.20
C GLN A 290 26.55 26.84 6.85
N GLY A 291 26.72 27.70 7.86
CA GLY A 291 26.91 29.12 7.62
C GLY A 291 28.11 29.27 6.71
N ASN A 292 27.99 30.07 5.64
CA ASN A 292 29.14 30.52 4.88
C ASN A 292 30.21 30.97 5.89
N GLY A 293 31.28 30.18 5.98
CA GLY A 293 32.39 30.46 6.86
C GLY A 293 32.88 31.88 6.59
N ALA A 294 33.22 32.58 7.67
CA ALA A 294 33.89 33.87 7.66
C ALA A 294 34.86 33.97 6.48
N GLY A 295 34.65 34.98 5.63
CA GLY A 295 35.62 35.33 4.59
C GLY A 295 37.02 35.46 5.22
N PRO A 296 38.08 35.08 4.50
CA PRO A 296 39.44 35.12 5.04
C PRO A 296 39.72 36.50 5.62
N ALA A 297 40.14 36.53 6.89
CA ALA A 297 40.50 37.74 7.60
C ALA A 297 41.43 38.59 6.73
N ALA A 298 41.05 39.84 6.47
CA ALA A 298 41.86 40.78 5.72
C ALA A 298 43.23 40.91 6.37
N ALA A 299 44.29 40.64 5.60
CA ALA A 299 45.66 40.83 6.04
C ALA A 299 45.90 42.29 6.45
N PRO A 300 46.67 42.57 7.51
CA PRO A 300 46.95 43.94 7.93
C PRO A 300 47.76 44.66 6.85
N ALA A 301 47.33 45.87 6.51
CA ALA A 301 48.01 46.74 5.55
C ALA A 301 49.40 47.14 6.07
N PRO A 302 50.44 47.17 5.22
CA PRO A 302 51.75 47.65 5.62
C PRO A 302 51.70 49.16 5.87
N GLN A 303 52.15 49.58 7.05
CA GLN A 303 52.39 50.98 7.39
C GLN A 303 53.55 51.50 6.52
N ARG A 304 53.36 52.69 5.94
CA ARG A 304 54.38 53.42 5.17
C ARG A 304 55.34 54.16 6.10
#